data_AF-A0A1Y1S1F4-F1
#
_entry.id   AF-A0A1Y1S1F4-F1
#
_cell.length_a   1.000
_cell.length_b   1.000
_cell.length_c   1.000
_cell.angle_alpha   90.00
_cell.angle_beta   90.00
_cell.angle_gamma   90.00
#
_symmetry.space_group_name_H-M   'P 1'
#
loop_
_entity.id
_entity.type
_entity.pdbx_description
1 polymer ?
#
loop_
_entity_poly.entity_id
_entity_poly.type
_entity_poly.pdbx_seq_one_letter_code
_entity_poly.pdbx_strand_id
1 'polypeptide(L)'
;MADQEKAIALLESWEEKFDTVITADRDRLIRAIEAGRITYSEGSETFIIELVKPINLENGDTLTMLEVSEPTVEQLRQAQKIKDEFAMSLRLLSQMVGQPEGVLGRMKARDMNLAAAVMGFFS
;
A
#
# COMPACT_ATOMS: atom_id res chain seq x y z
N MET A 1 3.92 1.68 -24.83
CA MET A 1 5.38 1.81 -24.67
C MET A 1 5.73 3.05 -23.85
N ALA A 2 5.29 4.26 -24.24
CA ALA A 2 5.55 5.48 -23.45
C ALA A 2 5.02 5.45 -21.99
N ASP A 3 3.88 4.80 -21.72
CA ASP A 3 3.31 4.75 -20.37
C ASP A 3 4.07 3.79 -19.43
N GLN A 4 4.67 2.74 -20.00
CA GLN A 4 5.47 1.77 -19.27
C GLN A 4 6.79 2.37 -18.81
N GLU A 5 7.47 3.10 -19.70
CA GLU A 5 8.72 3.80 -19.40
C GLU A 5 8.51 4.84 -18.29
N LYS A 6 7.39 5.57 -18.32
CA LYS A 6 7.02 6.52 -17.26
C LYS A 6 6.76 5.82 -15.93
N ALA A 7 6.05 4.69 -15.95
CA ALA A 7 5.76 3.94 -14.74
C ALA A 7 7.03 3.35 -14.09
N ILE A 8 7.97 2.89 -14.92
CA ILE A 8 9.30 2.42 -14.47
C ILE A 8 10.08 3.58 -13.85
N ALA A 9 10.18 4.71 -14.54
CA ALA A 9 10.90 5.89 -14.03
C ALA A 9 10.31 6.40 -12.71
N LEU A 10 8.97 6.38 -12.58
CA LEU A 10 8.30 6.77 -11.36
C LEU A 10 8.62 5.79 -10.21
N LEU A 11 8.57 4.49 -10.49
CA LEU A 11 8.93 3.46 -9.52
C LEU A 11 10.39 3.62 -9.04
N GLU A 12 11.32 3.85 -9.96
CA GLU A 12 12.73 4.09 -9.65
C GLU A 12 12.93 5.35 -8.79
N SER A 13 12.16 6.42 -9.06
CA SER A 13 12.21 7.62 -8.22
C SER A 13 11.71 7.38 -6.78
N TRP A 14 10.75 6.47 -6.60
CA TRP A 14 10.29 6.08 -5.27
C TRP A 14 11.32 5.21 -4.56
N GLU A 15 11.91 4.24 -5.27
CA GLU A 15 13.01 3.42 -4.77
C GLU A 15 14.19 4.27 -4.28
N GLU A 16 14.59 5.27 -5.07
CA GLU A 16 15.63 6.24 -4.68
C GLU A 16 15.21 7.06 -3.46
N LYS A 17 13.98 7.58 -3.44
CA LYS A 17 13.47 8.40 -2.32
C LYS A 17 13.50 7.64 -0.98
N PHE A 18 13.13 6.36 -1.01
CA PHE A 18 13.00 5.54 0.18
C PHE A 18 14.26 4.68 0.48
N ASP A 19 15.34 4.86 -0.30
CA ASP A 19 16.57 4.06 -0.20
C ASP A 19 16.30 2.54 -0.18
N THR A 20 15.37 2.10 -1.03
CA THR A 20 14.94 0.70 -1.11
C THR A 20 14.94 0.19 -2.54
N VAL A 21 15.00 -1.13 -2.71
CA VAL A 21 14.88 -1.78 -4.03
C VAL A 21 13.80 -2.84 -3.97
N ILE A 22 12.69 -2.59 -4.66
CA ILE A 22 11.56 -3.49 -4.78
C ILE A 22 11.80 -4.43 -5.96
N THR A 23 12.33 -5.61 -5.63
CA THR A 23 12.53 -6.70 -6.59
C THR A 23 11.31 -7.61 -6.68
N ALA A 24 10.78 -8.01 -5.53
CA ALA A 24 9.51 -8.71 -5.43
C ALA A 24 8.37 -7.76 -5.83
N ASP A 25 7.42 -8.26 -6.62
CA ASP A 25 6.24 -7.51 -7.05
C ASP A 25 6.49 -6.24 -7.90
N ARG A 26 7.72 -6.00 -8.37
CA ARG A 26 8.08 -4.86 -9.26
C ARG A 26 7.13 -4.73 -10.45
N ASP A 27 6.94 -5.82 -11.19
CA ASP A 27 6.05 -5.86 -12.36
C ASP A 27 4.60 -5.51 -12.01
N ARG A 28 4.15 -5.87 -10.80
CA ARG A 28 2.81 -5.55 -10.31
C ARG A 28 2.69 -4.06 -10.02
N LEU A 29 3.69 -3.47 -9.37
CA LEU A 29 3.74 -2.04 -9.10
C LEU A 29 3.78 -1.24 -10.41
N ILE A 30 4.62 -1.61 -11.37
CA ILE A 30 4.66 -0.98 -12.70
C ILE A 30 3.26 -0.99 -13.34
N ARG A 31 2.60 -2.15 -13.42
CA ARG A 31 1.25 -2.25 -14.00
C ARG A 31 0.20 -1.45 -13.22
N ALA A 32 0.35 -1.31 -11.91
CA ALA A 32 -0.57 -0.53 -11.09
C ALA A 32 -0.35 0.98 -11.29
N ILE A 33 0.90 1.42 -11.41
CA ILE A 33 1.27 2.80 -11.76
C ILE A 33 0.77 3.15 -13.15
N GLU A 34 1.01 2.30 -14.16
CA GLU A 34 0.50 2.47 -15.53
C GLU A 34 -1.03 2.63 -15.54
N ALA A 35 -1.72 1.87 -14.69
CA ALA A 35 -3.18 1.91 -14.57
C ALA A 35 -3.70 3.08 -13.73
N GLY A 36 -2.82 3.97 -13.24
CA GLY A 36 -3.18 5.10 -12.38
C GLY A 36 -3.75 4.68 -11.02
N ARG A 37 -3.39 3.50 -10.52
CA ARG A 37 -3.94 2.93 -9.27
C ARG A 37 -3.07 3.18 -8.06
N ILE A 38 -1.82 3.55 -8.27
CA ILE A 38 -0.94 4.00 -7.20
C ILE A 38 -0.43 5.37 -7.58
N THR A 39 -0.52 6.30 -6.65
CA THR A 39 0.17 7.58 -6.72
C THR A 39 0.86 7.84 -5.40
N TYR A 40 2.02 8.50 -5.44
CA TYR A 40 2.68 8.98 -4.23
C TYR A 40 2.37 10.46 -4.05
N SER A 41 1.88 10.83 -2.87
CA SER A 41 1.60 12.21 -2.48
C SER A 41 2.76 12.75 -1.67
N GLU A 42 3.60 13.59 -2.29
CA GLU A 42 4.78 14.15 -1.61
C GLU A 42 4.42 15.04 -0.42
N GLY A 43 3.30 15.75 -0.48
CA GLY A 43 2.90 16.68 0.59
C GLY A 43 2.45 15.99 1.88
N SER A 44 1.90 14.78 1.76
CA SER A 44 1.47 13.95 2.90
C SER A 44 2.40 12.76 3.16
N GLU A 45 3.41 12.56 2.32
CA GLU A 45 4.32 11.40 2.32
C GLU A 45 3.59 10.05 2.34
N THR A 46 2.46 9.96 1.65
CA THR A 46 1.63 8.75 1.59
C THR A 46 1.51 8.20 0.19
N PHE A 47 1.39 6.87 0.08
CA PHE A 47 0.96 6.21 -1.14
C PHE A 47 -0.55 6.10 -1.15
N ILE A 48 -1.19 6.56 -2.22
CA ILE A 48 -2.62 6.45 -2.44
C ILE A 48 -2.85 5.25 -3.36
N ILE A 49 -3.67 4.30 -2.91
CA ILE A 49 -4.04 3.09 -3.66
C ILE A 49 -5.53 3.15 -3.98
N GLU A 50 -5.86 3.25 -5.26
CA GLU A 50 -7.26 3.17 -5.74
C GLU A 50 -7.75 1.71 -5.69
N LEU A 51 -8.87 1.50 -4.99
CA LEU A 51 -9.47 0.18 -4.85
C LEU A 51 -10.18 -0.24 -6.14
N VAL A 52 -10.00 -1.51 -6.54
CA VAL A 52 -10.72 -2.06 -7.71
C VAL A 52 -12.24 -2.04 -7.50
N LYS A 53 -12.65 -2.27 -6.25
CA LYS A 53 -14.04 -2.28 -5.87
C LYS A 53 -14.19 -1.43 -4.60
N PRO A 54 -15.12 -0.45 -4.60
CA PRO A 54 -15.43 0.29 -3.39
C PRO A 54 -15.92 -0.64 -2.27
N ILE A 55 -15.56 -0.30 -1.03
CA ILE A 55 -15.98 -1.02 0.17
C ILE A 55 -16.99 -0.17 0.91
N ASN A 56 -18.20 -0.71 1.09
CA ASN A 56 -19.23 -0.06 1.89
C ASN A 56 -18.93 -0.29 3.37
N LEU A 57 -18.87 0.80 4.12
CA LEU A 57 -18.63 0.82 5.55
C LEU A 57 -19.95 0.77 6.31
N GLU A 58 -19.88 0.39 7.58
CA GLU A 58 -21.06 0.20 8.44
C GLU A 58 -21.74 1.52 8.81
N ASN A 59 -21.02 2.63 8.72
CA ASN A 59 -21.53 3.98 8.92
C ASN A 59 -22.21 4.56 7.65
N GLY A 60 -22.27 3.81 6.55
CA GLY A 60 -22.84 4.24 5.28
C GLY A 60 -21.85 4.91 4.34
N ASP A 61 -20.61 5.14 4.77
CA ASP A 61 -19.56 5.68 3.91
C ASP A 61 -19.05 4.63 2.92
N THR A 62 -18.38 5.10 1.86
CA THR A 62 -17.76 4.26 0.85
C THR A 62 -16.27 4.55 0.79
N LEU A 63 -15.47 3.51 1.02
CA LEU A 63 -14.03 3.57 0.85
C LEU A 63 -13.67 3.22 -0.60
N THR A 64 -13.10 4.16 -1.34
CA THR A 64 -12.67 3.98 -2.74
C THR A 64 -11.16 3.93 -2.89
N MET A 65 -10.42 4.47 -1.93
CA MET A 65 -8.96 4.53 -1.94
C MET A 65 -8.39 4.26 -0.55
N LEU A 66 -7.12 3.88 -0.48
CA LEU A 66 -6.34 3.75 0.75
C LEU A 66 -5.15 4.69 0.72
N GLU A 67 -4.93 5.39 1.82
CA GLU A 67 -3.70 6.16 2.04
C GLU A 67 -2.78 5.34 2.94
N VAL A 68 -1.62 4.95 2.42
CA VAL A 68 -0.62 4.15 3.12
C VAL A 68 0.53 5.08 3.52
N SER A 69 0.67 5.34 4.82
CA SER A 69 1.77 6.13 5.37
C SER A 69 2.91 5.24 5.86
N GLU A 70 4.10 5.83 6.06
CA GLU A 70 5.19 5.19 6.78
C GLU A 70 4.72 4.75 8.19
N PRO A 71 5.05 3.55 8.66
CA PRO A 71 4.68 3.11 10.00
C PRO A 71 5.60 3.76 11.04
N THR A 72 5.01 4.25 12.12
CA THR A 72 5.76 4.72 13.28
C THR A 72 6.47 3.57 13.99
N VAL A 73 7.53 3.90 14.74
CA VAL A 73 8.26 2.92 15.59
C VAL A 73 7.33 2.18 16.56
N GLU A 74 6.31 2.86 17.09
CA GLU A 74 5.35 2.24 18.01
C GLU A 74 4.42 1.25 17.28
N GLN A 75 3.96 1.58 16.07
CA GLN A 75 3.16 0.67 15.24
C GLN A 75 3.96 -0.59 14.86
N LEU A 76 5.22 -0.43 14.45
CA LEU A 76 6.12 -1.55 14.18
C LEU A 76 6.29 -2.46 15.40
N ARG A 77 6.55 -1.88 16.59
CA ARG A 77 6.67 -2.64 17.84
C ARG A 77 5.39 -3.36 18.22
N GLN A 78 4.23 -2.76 17.96
CA GLN A 78 2.94 -3.40 18.24
C GLN A 78 2.67 -4.56 17.29
N ALA A 79 2.96 -4.40 16.00
CA ALA A 79 2.82 -5.47 15.01
C ALA A 79 3.75 -6.65 15.32
N GLN A 80 5.02 -6.39 15.67
CA GLN A 80 6.02 -7.43 16.00
C GLN A 80 5.66 -8.32 17.20
N LYS A 81 4.67 -7.95 18.02
CA LYS A 81 4.17 -8.81 19.11
C LYS A 81 3.34 -9.99 18.58
N ILE A 82 2.90 -9.93 17.33
CA ILE A 82 2.12 -10.98 16.67
C ILE A 82 3.10 -12.02 16.08
N LYS A 83 2.91 -13.29 16.43
CA LYS A 83 3.81 -14.39 15.99
C LYS A 83 3.57 -14.84 14.56
N ASP A 84 2.37 -14.62 14.04
CA ASP A 84 1.98 -14.99 12.69
C ASP A 84 2.31 -13.85 11.72
N GLU A 85 3.15 -14.12 10.71
CA GLU A 85 3.66 -13.10 9.79
C GLU A 85 2.55 -12.43 8.99
N PHE A 86 1.52 -13.20 8.62
CA PHE A 86 0.37 -12.68 7.89
C PHE A 86 -0.45 -11.74 8.78
N ALA A 87 -0.79 -12.16 9.99
CA ALA A 87 -1.51 -11.33 10.95
C ALA A 87 -0.69 -10.11 11.38
N MET A 88 0.63 -10.21 11.50
CA MET A 88 1.52 -9.07 11.73
C MET A 88 1.43 -8.05 10.60
N SER A 89 1.53 -8.51 9.35
CA SER A 89 1.47 -7.65 8.17
C SER A 89 0.10 -6.97 8.03
N LEU A 90 -0.99 -7.72 8.27
CA LEU A 90 -2.35 -7.18 8.25
C LEU A 90 -2.57 -6.13 9.34
N ARG A 91 -2.05 -6.38 10.55
CA ARG A 91 -2.10 -5.43 11.67
C ARG A 91 -1.34 -4.15 11.35
N LEU A 92 -0.13 -4.29 10.80
CA LEU A 92 0.70 -3.15 10.43
C LEU A 92 0.02 -2.32 9.33
N LEU A 93 -0.52 -2.97 8.29
CA LEU A 93 -1.28 -2.31 7.24
C LEU A 93 -2.49 -1.57 7.81
N SER A 94 -3.26 -2.21 8.69
CA SER A 94 -4.40 -1.59 9.39
C SER A 94 -4.01 -0.30 10.11
N GLN A 95 -2.83 -0.28 10.72
CA GLN A 95 -2.31 0.89 11.41
C GLN A 95 -1.81 1.98 10.45
N MET A 96 -1.16 1.60 9.34
CA MET A 96 -0.65 2.54 8.33
C MET A 96 -1.77 3.22 7.54
N VAL A 97 -2.90 2.54 7.34
CA VAL A 97 -4.04 3.09 6.59
C VAL A 97 -5.19 3.62 7.46
N GLY A 98 -5.11 3.41 8.77
CA GLY A 98 -6.15 3.82 9.71
C GLY A 98 -7.49 3.10 9.52
N GLN A 99 -7.50 1.91 8.92
CA GLN A 99 -8.71 1.13 8.66
C GLN A 99 -8.75 -0.14 9.51
N PRO A 100 -9.90 -0.53 10.08
CA PRO A 100 -10.02 -1.79 10.83
C PRO A 100 -9.66 -3.01 9.97
N GLU A 101 -9.05 -4.03 10.58
CA GLU A 101 -8.68 -5.28 9.88
C GLU A 101 -9.87 -5.96 9.20
N GLY A 102 -11.07 -5.87 9.79
CA GLY A 102 -12.30 -6.38 9.19
C GLY A 102 -12.73 -5.64 7.91
N VAL A 103 -12.34 -4.37 7.74
CA VAL A 103 -12.52 -3.61 6.49
C VAL A 103 -11.48 -4.06 5.47
N LEU A 104 -10.21 -4.18 5.88
CA LEU A 104 -9.14 -4.69 5.03
C LEU A 104 -9.41 -6.12 4.53
N GLY A 105 -10.01 -6.98 5.36
CA GLY A 105 -10.45 -8.31 4.97
C GLY A 105 -11.54 -8.36 3.89
N ARG A 106 -12.23 -7.23 3.63
CA ARG A 106 -13.22 -7.10 2.55
C ARG A 106 -12.57 -6.67 1.23
N MET A 107 -11.30 -6.26 1.23
CA MET A 107 -10.58 -5.89 0.01
C MET A 107 -10.43 -7.08 -0.93
N LYS A 108 -10.29 -6.79 -2.22
CA LYS A 108 -9.88 -7.83 -3.18
C LYS A 108 -8.42 -8.22 -2.91
N ALA A 109 -8.11 -9.50 -3.06
CA ALA A 109 -6.75 -10.01 -2.91
C ALA A 109 -5.72 -9.22 -3.75
N ARG A 110 -6.14 -8.73 -4.93
CA ARG A 110 -5.31 -7.85 -5.76
C ARG A 110 -4.91 -6.56 -5.05
N ASP A 111 -5.86 -5.89 -4.39
CA ASP A 111 -5.61 -4.61 -3.72
C ASP A 111 -4.81 -4.84 -2.44
N MET A 112 -5.06 -5.96 -1.73
CA MET A 112 -4.28 -6.37 -0.57
C MET A 112 -2.80 -6.64 -0.94
N ASN A 113 -2.58 -7.41 -2.01
CA ASN A 113 -1.24 -7.69 -2.51
C ASN A 113 -0.52 -6.44 -3.03
N LEU A 114 -1.28 -5.45 -3.48
CA LEU A 114 -0.74 -4.16 -3.91
C LEU A 114 -0.33 -3.31 -2.71
N ALA A 115 -1.16 -3.26 -1.68
CA ALA A 115 -0.84 -2.60 -0.42
C ALA A 115 0.39 -3.23 0.25
N ALA A 116 0.50 -4.56 0.26
CA ALA A 116 1.67 -5.27 0.77
C ALA A 116 2.96 -4.92 -0.01
N ALA A 117 2.88 -4.81 -1.34
CA ALA A 117 4.01 -4.38 -2.16
C ALA A 117 4.43 -2.94 -1.84
N VAL A 118 3.46 -2.05 -1.62
CA VAL A 118 3.72 -0.66 -1.21
C VAL A 118 4.34 -0.57 0.20
N MET A 119 3.95 -1.46 1.13
CA MET A 119 4.59 -1.51 2.45
C MET A 119 6.10 -1.78 2.37
N GLY A 120 6.58 -2.46 1.32
CA GLY A 120 8.01 -2.69 1.09
C GLY A 120 8.83 -1.42 0.87
N PHE A 121 8.20 -0.27 0.58
CA PHE A 121 8.91 1.01 0.54
C PHE A 121 9.32 1.53 1.92
N PHE A 122 8.73 1.00 2.98
CA PHE A 122 8.94 1.47 4.35
C PHE A 122 9.66 0.43 5.23
N SER A 123 10.21 -0.63 4.62
CA SER A 123 10.86 -1.76 5.30
C SER A 123 12.37 -1.67 5.34
#